data_AF-A0A969HFQ6-F1
#
_entry.id   AF-A0A969HFQ6-F1
#
_cell.length_a   1.000
_cell.length_b   1.000
_cell.length_c   1.000
_cell.angle_alpha   90.00
_cell.angle_beta   90.00
_cell.angle_gamma   90.00
#
_symmetry.space_group_name_H-M   'P 1'
#
loop_
_entity.id
_entity.type
_entity.pdbx_description
1 polymer ?
#
loop_
_entity_poly.entity_id
_entity_poly.type
_entity_poly.pdbx_seq_one_letter_code
_entity_poly.pdbx_strand_id
1 'polypeptide(L)'
;MKTSHVYSLIFVLFILSTSAKAQSKSELARIRREAEKTMQYHEYLTAIQLYERLLKADPDNLDISIKLGIAHLHSSSQEEHWTTSANVYQKNPDFHPDLEFHLAETHHQLGHFATAKDFYQQAQEEYTRRRQLVNDDPELKEKEKQKKTKRLAGET
;
A
#
# COMPACT_ATOMS: atom_id res chain seq x y z
N MET A 1 31.72 -35.73 26.16
CA MET A 1 30.33 -36.02 25.74
C MET A 1 29.34 -34.85 25.91
N LYS A 2 29.49 -33.95 26.89
CA LYS A 2 28.50 -32.87 27.10
C LYS A 2 28.46 -31.80 26.00
N THR A 3 29.57 -31.52 25.33
CA THR A 3 29.66 -30.46 24.29
C THR A 3 28.92 -30.82 22.99
N SER A 4 28.92 -32.10 22.59
CA SER A 4 28.24 -32.57 21.36
C SER A 4 26.71 -32.39 21.44
N HIS A 5 26.11 -32.63 22.61
CA HIS A 5 24.68 -32.41 22.82
C HIS A 5 24.30 -30.92 22.80
N VAL A 6 25.19 -30.02 23.22
CA VAL A 6 24.96 -28.57 23.19
C VAL A 6 24.91 -28.05 21.75
N TYR A 7 25.84 -28.47 20.89
CA TYR A 7 25.80 -28.07 19.46
C TYR A 7 24.59 -28.64 18.71
N SER A 8 24.20 -29.88 19.02
CA SER A 8 22.99 -30.50 18.47
C SER A 8 21.73 -29.73 18.88
N LEU A 9 21.62 -29.32 20.14
CA LEU A 9 20.50 -28.51 20.64
C LEU A 9 20.45 -27.13 19.97
N ILE A 10 21.59 -26.45 19.82
CA ILE A 10 21.68 -25.14 19.14
C ILE A 10 21.27 -25.27 17.66
N PHE A 11 21.71 -26.33 16.99
CA PHE A 11 21.37 -26.59 15.58
C PHE A 11 19.87 -26.84 15.38
N VAL A 12 19.23 -27.64 16.25
CA VAL A 12 17.78 -27.87 16.24
C VAL A 12 17.00 -26.58 16.49
N LEU A 13 17.42 -25.76 17.47
CA LEU A 13 16.82 -24.45 17.74
C LEU A 13 16.95 -23.50 16.54
N PHE A 14 18.08 -23.55 15.84
CA PHE A 14 18.29 -22.76 14.63
C PHE A 14 17.33 -23.18 13.49
N ILE A 15 17.19 -24.49 13.23
CA ILE A 15 16.26 -25.02 12.22
C ILE A 15 14.80 -24.68 12.55
N LEU A 16 14.41 -24.77 13.82
CA LEU A 16 13.07 -24.39 14.27
C LEU A 16 12.80 -22.90 14.03
N SER A 17 13.79 -22.04 14.29
CA SER A 17 13.67 -20.59 14.10
C SER A 17 13.56 -20.17 12.63
N THR A 18 14.29 -20.83 11.72
CA THR A 18 14.23 -20.55 10.28
C THR A 18 12.93 -21.03 9.68
N SER A 19 12.43 -22.19 10.11
CA SER A 19 11.15 -22.76 9.69
C SER A 19 9.97 -21.87 10.11
N ALA A 20 9.99 -21.37 11.35
CA ALA A 20 8.99 -20.44 11.85
C ALA A 20 8.95 -19.11 11.06
N LYS A 21 10.13 -18.54 10.73
CA LYS A 21 10.23 -17.33 9.90
C LYS A 21 9.72 -17.56 8.47
N ALA A 22 10.02 -18.70 7.87
CA ALA A 22 9.54 -19.04 6.52
C ALA A 22 8.02 -19.19 6.49
N GLN A 23 7.44 -19.88 7.49
CA GLN A 23 5.99 -20.05 7.64
C GLN A 23 5.27 -18.71 7.85
N SER A 24 5.85 -17.83 8.67
CA SER A 24 5.33 -16.46 8.86
C SER A 24 5.32 -15.66 7.55
N LYS A 25 6.40 -15.70 6.77
CA LYS A 25 6.43 -15.02 5.46
C LYS A 25 5.39 -15.57 4.48
N SER A 26 5.22 -16.90 4.41
CA SER A 26 4.19 -17.49 3.54
C SER A 26 2.77 -17.12 3.94
N GLU A 27 2.52 -16.98 5.25
CA GLU A 27 1.22 -16.58 5.76
C GLU A 27 0.92 -15.11 5.46
N LEU A 28 1.89 -14.20 5.64
CA LEU A 28 1.73 -12.79 5.26
C LEU A 28 1.47 -12.63 3.76
N ALA A 29 2.11 -13.44 2.92
CA ALA A 29 1.84 -13.44 1.48
C ALA A 29 0.41 -13.92 1.15
N ARG A 30 -0.12 -14.88 1.92
CA ARG A 30 -1.51 -15.34 1.79
C ARG A 30 -2.49 -14.25 2.19
N ILE A 31 -2.27 -13.62 3.36
CA ILE A 31 -3.09 -12.51 3.87
C ILE A 31 -3.08 -11.34 2.87
N ARG A 32 -1.92 -11.00 2.29
CA ARG A 32 -1.82 -9.97 1.26
C ARG A 32 -2.69 -10.29 0.06
N ARG A 33 -2.60 -11.51 -0.50
CA ARG A 33 -3.45 -11.90 -1.64
C ARG A 33 -4.94 -11.83 -1.32
N GLU A 34 -5.33 -12.21 -0.12
CA GLU A 34 -6.72 -12.13 0.34
C GLU A 34 -7.17 -10.67 0.51
N ALA A 35 -6.32 -9.80 1.03
CA ALA A 35 -6.59 -8.36 1.15
C ALA A 35 -6.81 -7.72 -0.22
N GLU A 36 -5.95 -8.00 -1.21
CA GLU A 36 -6.13 -7.50 -2.57
C GLU A 36 -7.44 -8.02 -3.21
N LYS A 37 -7.75 -9.30 -2.97
CA LYS A 37 -8.97 -9.90 -3.49
C LYS A 37 -10.22 -9.24 -2.90
N THR A 38 -10.25 -9.04 -1.58
CA THR A 38 -11.38 -8.40 -0.89
C THR A 38 -11.55 -6.94 -1.31
N MET A 39 -10.44 -6.20 -1.52
CA MET A 39 -10.48 -4.88 -2.16
C MET A 39 -11.13 -4.91 -3.54
N GLN A 40 -10.77 -5.87 -4.38
CA GLN A 40 -11.36 -6.03 -5.71
C GLN A 40 -12.88 -6.29 -5.66
N TYR A 41 -13.35 -7.04 -4.66
CA TYR A 41 -14.78 -7.30 -4.44
C TYR A 41 -15.49 -6.19 -3.65
N HIS A 42 -14.81 -5.07 -3.38
CA HIS A 42 -15.37 -3.93 -2.63
C HIS A 42 -15.77 -4.30 -1.18
N GLU A 43 -15.19 -5.38 -0.64
CA GLU A 43 -15.36 -5.84 0.73
C GLU A 43 -14.41 -5.08 1.67
N TYR A 44 -14.57 -3.76 1.73
CA TYR A 44 -13.59 -2.85 2.34
C TYR A 44 -13.35 -3.12 3.82
N LEU A 45 -14.37 -3.47 4.59
CA LEU A 45 -14.23 -3.80 6.02
C LEU A 45 -13.35 -5.04 6.24
N THR A 46 -13.46 -6.05 5.38
CA THR A 46 -12.61 -7.24 5.43
C THR A 46 -11.18 -6.90 5.01
N ALA A 47 -11.03 -6.09 3.96
CA ALA A 47 -9.72 -5.63 3.49
C ALA A 47 -8.98 -4.84 4.58
N ILE A 48 -9.67 -3.96 5.31
CA ILE A 48 -9.13 -3.20 6.45
C ILE A 48 -8.51 -4.16 7.47
N GLN A 49 -9.26 -5.16 7.94
CA GLN A 49 -8.77 -6.13 8.93
C GLN A 49 -7.53 -6.89 8.45
N LEU A 50 -7.47 -7.23 7.15
CA LEU A 50 -6.34 -7.94 6.57
C LEU A 50 -5.11 -7.02 6.43
N TYR A 51 -5.29 -5.77 6.02
CA TYR A 51 -4.20 -4.79 5.93
C TYR A 51 -3.66 -4.40 7.30
N GLU A 52 -4.49 -4.27 8.33
CA GLU A 52 -4.03 -4.08 9.72
C GLU A 52 -3.14 -5.24 10.19
N ARG A 53 -3.49 -6.49 9.84
CA ARG A 53 -2.65 -7.66 10.17
C ARG A 53 -1.30 -7.60 9.45
N LEU A 54 -1.26 -7.09 8.23
CA LEU A 54 -0.01 -6.90 7.49
C LEU A 54 0.85 -5.80 8.10
N LEU A 55 0.25 -4.67 8.51
CA LEU A 55 0.97 -3.59 9.19
C LEU A 55 1.46 -3.98 10.59
N LYS A 56 0.79 -4.89 11.29
CA LYS A 56 1.34 -5.45 12.55
C LYS A 56 2.67 -6.17 12.34
N ALA A 57 2.88 -6.77 11.17
CA ALA A 57 4.13 -7.45 10.83
C ALA A 57 5.19 -6.49 10.26
N ASP A 58 4.77 -5.45 9.56
CA ASP A 58 5.63 -4.43 8.97
C ASP A 58 4.96 -3.03 9.08
N PRO A 59 5.12 -2.34 10.23
CA PRO A 59 4.42 -1.08 10.51
C PRO A 59 4.80 0.08 9.60
N ASP A 60 5.95 0.00 8.94
CA ASP A 60 6.48 1.05 8.06
C ASP A 60 6.19 0.79 6.59
N ASN A 61 5.36 -0.22 6.28
CA ASN A 61 4.99 -0.55 4.91
C ASN A 61 4.03 0.50 4.33
N LEU A 62 4.58 1.47 3.59
CA LEU A 62 3.81 2.54 2.97
C LEU A 62 2.80 2.03 1.92
N ASP A 63 3.12 0.95 1.19
CA ASP A 63 2.22 0.32 0.20
C ASP A 63 0.95 -0.21 0.88
N ILE A 64 1.11 -0.95 1.98
CA ILE A 64 -0.04 -1.43 2.75
C ILE A 64 -0.78 -0.28 3.43
N SER A 65 -0.06 0.74 3.91
CA SER A 65 -0.67 1.91 4.56
C SER A 65 -1.60 2.65 3.59
N ILE A 66 -1.18 2.88 2.35
CA ILE A 66 -2.06 3.49 1.34
C ILE A 66 -3.28 2.63 1.07
N LYS A 67 -3.10 1.32 0.88
CA LYS A 67 -4.22 0.42 0.57
C LYS A 67 -5.23 0.35 1.72
N LEU A 68 -4.75 0.36 2.95
CA LEU A 68 -5.59 0.49 4.15
C LEU A 68 -6.35 1.82 4.13
N GLY A 69 -5.67 2.93 3.82
CA GLY A 69 -6.29 4.24 3.65
C GLY A 69 -7.43 4.18 2.62
N ILE A 70 -7.16 3.70 1.41
CA ILE A 70 -8.17 3.58 0.34
C ILE A 70 -9.35 2.72 0.81
N ALA A 71 -9.10 1.64 1.54
CA ALA A 71 -10.17 0.82 2.10
C ALA A 71 -11.05 1.61 3.09
N HIS A 72 -10.45 2.40 3.99
CA HIS A 72 -11.18 3.27 4.93
C HIS A 72 -12.01 4.35 4.23
N LEU A 73 -11.47 4.96 3.17
CA LEU A 73 -12.18 5.93 2.34
C LEU A 73 -13.50 5.36 1.82
N HIS A 74 -13.45 4.13 1.31
CA HIS A 74 -14.62 3.47 0.75
C HIS A 74 -15.51 2.77 1.80
N SER A 75 -15.02 2.52 3.02
CA SER A 75 -15.78 1.87 4.09
C SER A 75 -16.60 2.82 4.98
N SER A 76 -16.75 4.09 4.57
CA SER A 76 -17.35 5.18 5.37
C SER A 76 -16.58 5.57 6.64
N SER A 77 -15.35 5.10 6.84
CA SER A 77 -14.50 5.46 8.00
C SER A 77 -13.50 6.56 7.61
N GLN A 78 -14.00 7.78 7.38
CA GLN A 78 -13.19 8.87 6.82
C GLN A 78 -12.07 9.35 7.76
N GLU A 79 -12.26 9.28 9.09
CA GLU A 79 -11.24 9.72 10.06
C GLU A 79 -9.99 8.84 10.07
N GLU A 80 -10.17 7.52 9.93
CA GLU A 80 -9.07 6.55 9.88
C GLU A 80 -8.29 6.65 8.56
N HIS A 81 -9.00 6.93 7.45
CA HIS A 81 -8.36 7.20 6.17
C HIS A 81 -7.44 8.42 6.26
N TRP A 82 -7.94 9.55 6.78
CA TRP A 82 -7.16 10.77 6.97
C TRP A 82 -5.86 10.50 7.73
N THR A 83 -5.98 9.85 8.89
CA THR A 83 -4.84 9.58 9.78
C THR A 83 -3.78 8.75 9.07
N THR A 84 -4.20 7.75 8.29
CA THR A 84 -3.30 6.86 7.57
C THR A 84 -2.63 7.57 6.38
N SER A 85 -3.39 8.29 5.56
CA SER A 85 -2.87 9.01 4.39
C SER A 85 -1.95 10.17 4.78
N ALA A 86 -2.28 10.91 5.83
CA ALA A 86 -1.43 11.98 6.35
C ALA A 86 -0.08 11.47 6.84
N ASN A 87 -0.05 10.29 7.49
CA ASN A 87 1.20 9.65 7.91
C ASN A 87 2.06 9.24 6.70
N VAL A 88 1.45 8.62 5.68
CA VAL A 88 2.18 8.30 4.43
C VAL A 88 2.74 9.56 3.79
N TYR A 89 1.93 10.61 3.67
CA TYR A 89 2.34 11.88 3.10
C TYR A 89 3.48 12.53 3.90
N GLN A 90 3.42 12.50 5.23
CA GLN A 90 4.49 13.02 6.08
C GLN A 90 5.81 12.24 5.92
N LYS A 91 5.73 10.91 5.75
CA LYS A 91 6.91 10.05 5.59
C LYS A 91 7.54 10.20 4.20
N ASN A 92 6.71 10.23 3.17
CA ASN A 92 7.14 10.35 1.78
C ASN A 92 6.01 10.94 0.92
N PRO A 93 5.99 12.27 0.70
CA PRO A 93 4.99 12.94 -0.13
C PRO A 93 4.93 12.37 -1.55
N ASP A 94 6.07 11.99 -2.12
CA ASP A 94 6.18 11.49 -3.50
C ASP A 94 5.94 9.98 -3.62
N PHE A 95 5.52 9.30 -2.54
CA PHE A 95 5.41 7.84 -2.51
C PHE A 95 4.40 7.29 -3.51
N HIS A 96 3.27 7.97 -3.69
CA HIS A 96 2.21 7.53 -4.59
C HIS A 96 1.65 8.70 -5.39
N PRO A 97 1.46 8.55 -6.71
CA PRO A 97 1.12 9.67 -7.57
C PRO A 97 -0.25 10.28 -7.33
N ASP A 98 -1.14 9.53 -6.68
CA ASP A 98 -2.51 9.90 -6.41
C ASP A 98 -2.74 10.26 -4.92
N LEU A 99 -1.67 10.38 -4.13
CA LEU A 99 -1.79 10.60 -2.69
C LEU A 99 -2.47 11.94 -2.36
N GLU A 100 -2.08 13.01 -3.06
CA GLU A 100 -2.71 14.33 -2.92
C GLU A 100 -4.18 14.30 -3.33
N PHE A 101 -4.53 13.51 -4.35
CA PHE A 101 -5.92 13.34 -4.78
C PHE A 101 -6.77 12.66 -3.69
N HIS A 102 -6.25 11.58 -3.09
CA HIS A 102 -6.96 10.89 -2.00
C HIS A 102 -7.10 11.75 -0.74
N LEU A 103 -6.06 12.53 -0.40
CA LEU A 103 -6.15 13.52 0.69
C LEU A 103 -7.23 14.57 0.40
N ALA A 104 -7.28 15.08 -0.84
CA ALA A 104 -8.31 16.02 -1.25
C ALA A 104 -9.72 15.44 -1.12
N GLU A 105 -9.93 14.19 -1.56
CA GLU A 105 -11.21 13.49 -1.45
C GLU A 105 -11.63 13.29 0.00
N THR A 106 -10.68 12.96 0.87
CA THR A 106 -10.92 12.85 2.31
C THR A 106 -11.40 14.18 2.88
N HIS A 107 -10.68 15.27 2.61
CA HIS A 107 -11.06 16.60 3.08
C HIS A 107 -12.40 17.05 2.50
N HIS A 108 -12.71 16.68 1.26
CA HIS A 108 -14.00 16.95 0.64
C HIS A 108 -15.12 16.24 1.42
N GLN A 109 -14.98 14.93 1.66
CA GLN A 109 -15.99 14.14 2.37
C GLN A 109 -16.17 14.58 3.83
N LEU A 110 -15.11 15.04 4.49
CA LEU A 110 -15.15 15.61 5.84
C LEU A 110 -15.71 17.05 5.89
N GLY A 111 -16.02 17.67 4.74
CA GLY A 111 -16.53 19.04 4.66
C GLY A 111 -15.46 20.13 4.78
N HIS A 112 -14.17 19.77 4.81
CA HIS A 112 -13.03 20.68 4.82
C HIS A 112 -12.72 21.22 3.41
N PHE A 113 -13.70 21.90 2.78
CA PHE A 113 -13.64 22.26 1.36
C PHE A 113 -12.45 23.15 0.95
N ALA A 114 -12.00 24.05 1.84
CA ALA A 114 -10.84 24.90 1.56
C ALA A 114 -9.57 24.06 1.40
N THR A 115 -9.29 23.18 2.36
CA THR A 115 -8.15 22.26 2.32
C THR A 115 -8.28 21.25 1.18
N ALA A 116 -9.49 20.74 0.93
CA ALA A 116 -9.74 19.86 -0.21
C ALA A 116 -9.36 20.53 -1.53
N LYS A 117 -9.74 21.80 -1.71
CA LYS A 117 -9.39 22.58 -2.90
C LYS A 117 -7.88 22.69 -3.08
N ASP A 118 -7.14 23.02 -2.02
CA ASP A 118 -5.68 23.17 -2.09
C ASP A 118 -5.02 21.84 -2.53
N PHE A 119 -5.43 20.71 -1.95
CA PHE A 119 -4.91 19.40 -2.35
C PHE A 119 -5.34 18.99 -3.76
N TYR A 120 -6.57 19.30 -4.20
CA TYR A 120 -6.99 19.07 -5.59
C TYR A 120 -6.13 19.86 -6.59
N GLN A 121 -5.76 21.10 -6.24
CA GLN A 121 -4.87 21.92 -7.07
C GLN A 121 -3.48 21.30 -7.15
N GLN A 122 -2.90 20.89 -6.01
CA GLN A 122 -1.61 20.20 -5.99
C GLN A 122 -1.62 18.92 -6.81
N ALA A 123 -2.66 18.09 -6.65
CA ALA A 123 -2.83 16.88 -7.45
C ALA A 123 -2.90 17.21 -8.95
N GLN A 124 -3.66 18.23 -9.34
CA GLN A 124 -3.80 18.65 -10.73
C GLN A 124 -2.47 19.15 -11.34
N GLU A 125 -1.70 19.94 -10.58
CA GLU A 125 -0.40 20.42 -11.00
C GLU A 125 0.58 19.27 -11.21
N GLU A 126 0.61 18.31 -10.28
CA GLU A 126 1.49 17.16 -10.37
C GLU A 126 1.09 16.20 -11.49
N TYR A 127 -0.21 15.96 -11.72
CA TYR A 127 -0.68 15.22 -12.90
C TYR A 127 -0.27 15.90 -14.21
N THR A 128 -0.40 17.22 -14.27
CA THR A 128 0.02 18.00 -15.44
C THR A 128 1.50 17.86 -15.68
N ARG A 129 2.31 18.00 -14.63
CA ARG A 129 3.76 17.86 -14.67
C ARG A 129 4.19 16.46 -15.12
N ARG A 130 3.65 15.40 -14.52
CA ARG A 130 3.94 14.01 -14.94
C ARG A 130 3.56 13.76 -16.39
N ARG A 131 2.39 14.24 -16.82
CA ARG A 131 1.94 14.12 -18.22
C ARG A 131 2.90 14.82 -19.18
N GLN A 132 3.40 16.01 -18.82
CA GLN A 132 4.40 16.71 -19.62
C GLN A 132 5.70 15.92 -19.70
N LEU A 133 6.22 15.44 -18.56
CA LEU A 133 7.43 14.59 -18.53
C LEU A 133 7.30 13.35 -19.42
N VAL A 134 6.15 12.65 -19.37
CA VAL A 134 5.90 11.48 -20.22
C VAL A 134 5.81 11.86 -21.71
N ASN A 135 5.28 13.05 -22.03
CA ASN A 135 5.21 13.50 -23.42
C ASN A 135 6.58 13.90 -23.99
N ASP A 136 7.44 14.46 -23.14
CA ASP A 136 8.76 14.95 -23.50
C ASP A 136 9.82 13.82 -23.55
N ASP A 137 9.54 12.67 -22.91
CA ASP A 137 10.37 11.47 -22.93
C ASP A 137 9.72 10.32 -23.75
N PRO A 138 10.19 10.06 -24.99
CA PRO A 138 9.66 9.01 -25.85
C PRO A 138 9.72 7.59 -25.24
N GLU A 139 10.71 7.29 -24.39
CA GLU A 139 10.83 5.98 -23.76
C GLU A 139 9.78 5.79 -22.67
N LEU A 140 9.54 6.81 -21.85
CA LEU A 140 8.46 6.79 -20.85
C LEU A 140 7.08 6.70 -21.50
N LYS A 141 6.89 7.43 -22.60
CA LYS A 141 5.65 7.39 -23.40
C LYS A 141 5.34 5.99 -23.92
N GLU A 142 6.34 5.29 -24.43
CA GLU A 142 6.19 3.93 -24.94
C GLU A 142 5.97 2.92 -23.80
N LYS A 143 6.66 3.06 -22.66
CA LYS A 143 6.41 2.23 -21.46
C LYS A 143 4.98 2.38 -20.93
N GLU A 144 4.45 3.59 -20.85
CA GLU A 144 3.06 3.81 -20.42
C GLU A 144 2.05 3.17 -21.37
N LYS A 145 2.28 3.31 -22.68
CA LYS A 145 1.45 2.68 -23.71
C LYS A 145 1.41 1.16 -23.54
N GLN A 146 2.56 0.53 -23.36
CA GLN A 146 2.67 -0.92 -23.12
C GLN A 146 1.98 -1.35 -21.82
N LYS A 147 2.17 -0.59 -20.73
CA LYS A 147 1.51 -0.86 -19.44
C LYS A 147 -0.01 -0.78 -19.55
N LYS A 148 -0.53 0.19 -20.30
CA LYS A 148 -1.97 0.33 -20.56
C LYS A 148 -2.51 -0.85 -21.38
N THR A 149 -1.77 -1.30 -22.39
CA THR A 149 -2.13 -2.49 -23.19
C THR A 149 -2.18 -3.77 -22.35
N LYS A 150 -1.20 -4.01 -21.47
CA LYS A 150 -1.20 -5.18 -20.57
C LYS A 150 -2.37 -5.16 -19.56
N ARG A 151 -2.65 -3.98 -18.98
CA ARG A 151 -3.81 -3.80 -18.09
C ARG A 151 -5.14 -4.10 -18.80
N LEU A 152 -5.29 -3.68 -20.05
CA LEU A 152 -6.47 -3.97 -20.87
C LEU A 152 -6.57 -5.45 -21.28
N ALA A 153 -5.44 -6.16 -21.33
CA ALA A 153 -5.38 -7.60 -21.58
C ALA A 153 -5.65 -8.47 -20.33
N GLY A 154 -5.80 -7.86 -19.15
CA GLY A 154 -5.99 -8.59 -17.88
C GLY A 154 -4.72 -9.28 -17.37
N GLU A 155 -3.55 -8.91 -17.89
CA GLU A 155 -2.26 -9.43 -17.47
C GLU A 155 -1.69 -8.50 -16.38
N THR A 156 -1.83 -8.90 -15.12
CA THR A 156 -1.18 -8.25 -13.96
C THR A 156 -0.32 -9.24 -13.20
#